data_AF-A0A9D3V8T7-F1
#
_entry.id   AF-A0A9D3V8T7-F1
#
_cell.length_a   1.000
_cell.length_b   1.000
_cell.length_c   1.000
_cell.angle_alpha   90.00
_cell.angle_beta   90.00
_cell.angle_gamma   90.00
#
_symmetry.space_group_name_H-M   'P 1'
#
loop_
_entity.id
_entity.type
_entity.pdbx_description
1 polymer ?
#
loop_
_entity_poly.entity_id
_entity_poly.type
_entity_poly.pdbx_seq_one_letter_code
_entity_poly.pdbx_strand_id
1 'polypeptide(L)'
;MRLKVVGRAELEDRFALEVSDNYVKKVLGKKWRDNKSTLKKEYFKKNINLEEKLRNVPPRMLRYQWEDAVRFWNSKKEERVGTTSRQKQKFTHTARLKSFACELSSGQKVGRLQLFDIAHRKKDGSPMTSKVGEIMEKLKDKKVKYEAITSNDSSVNLDDIDNRIFTEVLGPERYGRV
;
A
#
# COMPACT_ATOMS: atom_id res chain seq x y z
N MET A 1 27.46 27.89 -45.01
CA MET A 1 26.96 27.53 -43.66
C MET A 1 27.25 26.04 -43.44
N ARG A 2 28.24 25.67 -42.62
CA ARG A 2 28.59 24.25 -42.38
C ARG A 2 27.78 23.73 -41.19
N LEU A 3 26.88 22.78 -41.42
CA LEU A 3 26.17 22.04 -40.36
C LEU A 3 27.19 21.18 -39.61
N LYS A 4 27.38 21.44 -38.31
CA LYS A 4 28.13 20.55 -37.42
C LYS A 4 27.28 19.31 -37.18
N VAL A 5 27.75 18.15 -37.63
CA VAL A 5 27.17 16.85 -37.26
C VAL A 5 27.59 16.57 -35.83
N VAL A 6 26.63 16.57 -34.90
CA VAL A 6 26.82 16.22 -33.49
C VAL A 6 27.23 14.75 -33.42
N GLY A 7 28.35 14.45 -32.76
CA GLY A 7 28.91 13.11 -32.69
C GLY A 7 28.03 12.18 -31.83
N ARG A 8 28.00 10.88 -32.13
CA ARG A 8 27.27 9.86 -31.35
C ARG A 8 27.58 9.93 -29.85
N ALA A 9 28.82 10.23 -29.48
CA ALA A 9 29.25 10.37 -28.09
C ALA A 9 28.60 11.57 -27.38
N GLU A 10 28.44 12.72 -28.06
CA GLU A 10 27.73 13.88 -27.51
C GLU A 10 26.23 13.62 -27.36
N LEU A 11 25.66 12.74 -28.20
CA LEU A 11 24.29 12.28 -28.09
C LEU A 11 24.13 11.32 -26.90
N GLU A 12 25.00 10.32 -26.74
CA GLU A 12 24.90 9.39 -25.60
C GLU A 12 25.12 10.11 -24.25
N ASP A 13 25.99 11.11 -24.18
CA ASP A 13 26.19 11.92 -22.97
C ASP A 13 24.97 12.82 -22.64
N ARG A 14 24.38 13.47 -23.66
CA ARG A 14 23.20 14.33 -23.46
C ARG A 14 21.92 13.57 -23.13
N PHE A 15 21.81 12.32 -23.55
CA PHE A 15 20.61 11.49 -23.38
C PHE A 15 20.81 10.30 -22.43
N ALA A 16 21.94 10.24 -21.72
CA ALA A 16 22.18 9.27 -20.66
C ALA A 16 21.20 9.52 -19.49
N LEU A 17 20.02 8.93 -19.58
CA LEU A 17 19.11 8.84 -18.46
C LEU A 17 19.54 7.64 -17.60
N GLU A 18 20.22 7.90 -16.48
CA GLU A 18 20.51 6.86 -15.48
C GLU A 18 19.21 6.38 -14.83
N VAL A 19 18.50 5.50 -15.52
CA VAL A 19 17.34 4.83 -14.96
C VAL A 19 17.85 3.73 -14.04
N SER A 20 17.72 3.94 -12.72
CA SER A 20 18.12 2.92 -11.76
C SER A 20 17.44 1.56 -12.04
N ASP A 21 18.19 0.48 -11.95
CA ASP A 21 17.69 -0.90 -12.06
C ASP A 21 16.49 -1.16 -11.15
N ASN A 22 16.49 -0.56 -9.96
CA ASN A 22 15.39 -0.65 -9.00
C ASN A 22 14.10 -0.05 -9.56
N TYR A 23 14.18 1.09 -10.24
CA TYR A 23 13.04 1.69 -10.92
C TYR A 23 12.52 0.78 -12.04
N VAL A 24 13.41 0.27 -12.90
CA VAL A 24 13.04 -0.64 -13.99
C VAL A 24 12.33 -1.89 -13.45
N LYS A 25 12.90 -2.54 -12.43
CA LYS A 25 12.29 -3.71 -11.76
C LYS A 25 10.91 -3.39 -11.18
N LYS A 26 10.72 -2.22 -10.58
CA LYS A 26 9.41 -1.77 -10.06
C LYS A 26 8.39 -1.60 -11.17
N VAL A 27 8.74 -0.92 -12.26
CA VAL A 27 7.85 -0.67 -13.40
C VAL A 27 7.48 -1.97 -14.10
N LEU A 28 8.47 -2.83 -14.38
CA LEU A 28 8.24 -4.14 -14.98
C LEU A 28 7.39 -5.03 -14.08
N GLY A 29 7.70 -5.07 -12.79
CA GLY A 29 6.91 -5.81 -11.80
C GLY A 29 5.46 -5.34 -11.73
N LYS A 30 5.21 -4.03 -11.84
CA LYS A 30 3.85 -3.47 -11.92
C LYS A 30 3.14 -3.92 -13.19
N LYS A 31 3.75 -3.68 -14.37
CA LYS A 31 3.18 -4.11 -15.66
C LYS A 31 2.86 -5.61 -15.67
N TRP A 32 3.72 -6.43 -15.08
CA TRP A 32 3.49 -7.87 -14.96
C TRP A 32 2.28 -8.22 -14.11
N ARG A 33 2.12 -7.59 -12.93
CA ARG A 33 0.94 -7.80 -12.06
C ARG A 33 -0.35 -7.34 -12.73
N ASP A 34 -0.32 -6.18 -13.37
CA ASP A 34 -1.48 -5.61 -14.07
C ASP A 34 -1.91 -6.51 -15.23
N ASN A 35 -0.95 -6.94 -16.06
CA ASN A 35 -1.21 -7.87 -17.16
C ASN A 35 -1.80 -9.20 -16.67
N LYS A 36 -1.25 -9.78 -15.59
CA LYS A 36 -1.80 -11.01 -14.98
C LYS A 36 -3.24 -10.82 -14.52
N SER A 37 -3.55 -9.67 -13.91
CA SER A 37 -4.90 -9.35 -13.45
C SER A 37 -5.89 -9.27 -14.61
N THR A 38 -5.51 -8.55 -15.67
CA THR A 38 -6.31 -8.44 -16.91
C THR A 38 -6.57 -9.80 -17.53
N LEU A 39 -5.53 -10.62 -17.69
CA LEU A 39 -5.64 -11.98 -18.24
C LEU A 39 -6.58 -12.86 -17.41
N LYS A 40 -6.44 -12.83 -16.08
CA LYS A 40 -7.33 -13.60 -15.19
C LYS A 40 -8.77 -13.14 -15.33
N LYS A 41 -9.03 -11.83 -15.47
CA LYS A 41 -10.38 -11.28 -15.64
C LYS A 41 -11.02 -11.68 -16.97
N GLU A 42 -10.27 -11.60 -18.06
CA GLU A 42 -10.79 -11.85 -19.42
C GLU A 42 -10.96 -13.36 -19.71
N TYR A 43 -9.96 -14.16 -19.33
CA TYR A 43 -9.85 -15.55 -19.77
C TYR A 43 -10.14 -16.57 -18.65
N PHE A 44 -9.98 -16.22 -17.36
CA PHE A 44 -10.18 -17.14 -16.23
C PHE A 44 -11.56 -16.98 -15.59
N LYS A 45 -12.62 -17.36 -16.32
CA LYS A 45 -14.00 -17.36 -15.80
C LYS A 45 -14.26 -18.56 -14.88
N LYS A 46 -15.06 -18.37 -13.82
CA LYS A 46 -15.36 -19.42 -12.83
C LYS A 46 -16.19 -20.58 -13.37
N ASN A 47 -17.03 -20.33 -14.37
CA ASN A 47 -18.03 -21.28 -14.86
C ASN A 47 -17.52 -22.16 -16.01
N ILE A 48 -16.23 -22.08 -16.35
CA ILE A 48 -15.60 -22.83 -17.45
C ILE A 48 -14.79 -24.00 -16.85
N ASN A 49 -14.87 -25.17 -17.49
CA ASN A 49 -14.11 -26.35 -17.08
C ASN A 49 -12.59 -26.16 -17.31
N LEU A 50 -11.75 -27.01 -16.70
CA LEU A 50 -10.29 -26.84 -16.79
C LEU A 50 -9.76 -27.02 -18.23
N GLU A 51 -10.29 -27.98 -18.97
CA GLU A 51 -9.84 -28.29 -20.32
C GLU A 51 -10.13 -27.14 -21.30
N GLU A 52 -11.31 -26.56 -21.20
CA GLU A 52 -11.76 -25.41 -21.97
C GLU A 52 -10.95 -24.15 -21.60
N LYS A 53 -10.56 -23.98 -20.32
CA LYS A 53 -9.59 -22.93 -19.92
C LYS A 53 -8.24 -23.12 -20.60
N LEU A 54 -7.73 -24.34 -20.71
CA LEU A 54 -6.44 -24.62 -21.36
C LEU A 54 -6.47 -24.44 -22.89
N ARG A 55 -7.65 -24.63 -23.51
CA ARG A 55 -7.85 -24.39 -24.95
C ARG A 55 -7.92 -22.89 -25.27
N ASN A 56 -8.44 -22.07 -24.37
CA ASN A 56 -8.60 -20.62 -24.54
C ASN A 56 -7.29 -19.84 -24.30
N VAL A 57 -6.26 -20.10 -25.12
CA VAL A 57 -4.96 -19.43 -25.04
C VAL A 57 -5.09 -17.99 -25.60
N PRO A 58 -4.64 -16.94 -24.87
CA PRO A 58 -4.62 -15.58 -25.38
C PRO A 58 -3.74 -15.45 -26.65
N PRO A 59 -4.14 -14.67 -27.67
CA PRO A 59 -3.44 -14.60 -28.98
C PRO A 59 -1.96 -14.20 -28.91
N ARG A 60 -1.53 -13.52 -27.85
CA ARG A 60 -0.15 -13.03 -27.64
C ARG A 60 0.64 -13.85 -26.62
N MET A 61 0.12 -15.00 -26.18
CA MET A 61 0.72 -15.82 -25.13
C MET A 61 1.05 -17.21 -25.64
N LEU A 62 2.22 -17.72 -25.27
CA LEU A 62 2.63 -19.07 -25.61
C LEU A 62 1.83 -20.08 -24.78
N ARG A 63 1.46 -21.22 -25.38
CA ARG A 63 0.64 -22.25 -24.73
C ARG A 63 1.21 -22.71 -23.39
N TYR A 64 2.51 -23.00 -23.31
CA TYR A 64 3.13 -23.43 -22.05
C TYR A 64 3.06 -22.35 -20.95
N GLN A 65 3.20 -21.07 -21.30
CA GLN A 65 3.08 -19.95 -20.36
C GLN A 65 1.66 -19.82 -19.83
N TRP A 66 0.67 -20.04 -20.71
CA TRP A 66 -0.73 -20.05 -20.32
C TRP A 66 -1.05 -21.23 -19.40
N GLU A 67 -0.57 -22.43 -19.73
CA GLU A 67 -0.73 -23.60 -18.87
C GLU A 67 -0.13 -23.37 -17.47
N ASP A 68 1.07 -22.77 -17.38
CA ASP A 68 1.68 -22.43 -16.11
C ASP A 68 0.86 -21.39 -15.32
N ALA A 69 0.32 -20.39 -15.99
CA ALA A 69 -0.57 -19.40 -15.36
C ALA A 69 -1.86 -20.04 -14.84
N VAL A 70 -2.47 -20.93 -15.63
CA VAL A 70 -3.68 -21.66 -15.24
C VAL A 70 -3.40 -22.62 -14.08
N ARG A 71 -2.27 -23.34 -14.11
CA ARG A 71 -1.80 -24.18 -12.98
C ARG A 71 -1.61 -23.33 -11.71
N PHE A 72 -0.97 -22.17 -11.85
CA PHE A 72 -0.75 -21.24 -10.75
C PHE A 72 -2.06 -20.73 -10.14
N TRP A 73 -3.02 -20.27 -10.97
CA TRP A 73 -4.30 -19.76 -10.47
C TRP A 73 -5.24 -20.82 -9.89
N ASN A 74 -5.18 -22.05 -10.40
CA ASN A 74 -5.92 -23.18 -9.81
C ASN A 74 -5.24 -23.72 -8.53
N SER A 75 -4.00 -23.31 -8.24
CA SER A 75 -3.37 -23.68 -6.98
C SER A 75 -4.09 -23.00 -5.81
N LYS A 76 -4.48 -23.77 -4.79
CA LYS A 76 -5.16 -23.28 -3.57
C LYS A 76 -4.35 -22.21 -2.80
N LYS A 77 -3.11 -21.92 -3.18
CA LYS A 77 -2.19 -21.07 -2.44
C LYS A 77 -2.51 -19.58 -2.58
N GLU A 78 -2.95 -19.11 -3.75
CA GLU A 78 -3.15 -17.66 -3.98
C GLU A 78 -4.40 -17.11 -3.29
N GLU A 79 -5.54 -17.82 -3.39
CA GLU A 79 -6.80 -17.41 -2.75
C GLU A 79 -6.71 -17.43 -1.22
N ARG A 80 -6.02 -18.44 -0.66
CA ARG A 80 -5.79 -18.53 0.79
C ARG A 80 -4.94 -17.39 1.31
N VAL A 81 -3.86 -17.01 0.61
CA VAL A 81 -2.97 -15.93 1.08
C VAL A 81 -3.68 -14.57 1.04
N GLY A 82 -4.40 -14.26 -0.04
CA GLY A 82 -5.16 -13.01 -0.14
C GLY A 82 -6.26 -12.91 0.93
N THR A 83 -7.03 -13.98 1.12
CA THR A 83 -8.15 -14.00 2.06
C THR A 83 -7.65 -14.00 3.51
N THR A 84 -6.64 -14.80 3.84
CA THR A 84 -6.06 -14.79 5.20
C THR A 84 -5.36 -13.49 5.51
N SER A 85 -4.73 -12.82 4.54
CA SER A 85 -4.15 -11.49 4.74
C SER A 85 -5.24 -10.45 5.01
N ARG A 86 -6.34 -10.46 4.24
CA ARG A 86 -7.50 -9.58 4.48
C ARG A 86 -8.20 -9.88 5.81
N GLN A 87 -8.34 -11.16 6.18
CA GLN A 87 -8.89 -11.57 7.48
C GLN A 87 -7.99 -11.14 8.65
N LYS A 88 -6.68 -11.02 8.43
CA LYS A 88 -5.71 -10.51 9.43
C LYS A 88 -5.68 -8.96 9.49
N GLN A 89 -6.36 -8.26 8.58
CA GLN A 89 -6.56 -6.82 8.67
C GLN A 89 -7.60 -6.57 9.77
N LYS A 90 -7.12 -6.07 10.91
CA LYS A 90 -7.94 -5.93 12.13
C LYS A 90 -8.80 -4.67 12.13
N PHE A 91 -8.41 -3.65 11.35
CA PHE A 91 -9.05 -2.34 11.31
C PHE A 91 -9.08 -1.85 9.86
N THR A 92 -10.26 -1.50 9.38
CA THR A 92 -10.44 -0.86 8.07
C THR A 92 -10.44 0.64 8.30
N HIS A 93 -9.56 1.39 7.64
CA HIS A 93 -9.58 2.85 7.70
C HIS A 93 -10.78 3.40 6.90
N THR A 94 -11.37 4.49 7.40
CA THR A 94 -12.47 5.23 6.77
C THR A 94 -11.97 6.32 5.82
N ALA A 95 -10.67 6.65 5.87
CA ALA A 95 -10.03 7.56 4.92
C ALA A 95 -10.40 7.09 3.52
N ARG A 96 -11.27 7.85 2.86
CA ARG A 96 -11.94 7.43 1.63
C ARG A 96 -10.88 7.39 0.50
N LEU A 97 -11.29 7.38 -0.76
CA LEU A 97 -10.41 7.58 -1.92
C LEU A 97 -9.61 8.91 -1.91
N LYS A 98 -9.63 9.69 -0.82
CA LYS A 98 -8.83 10.90 -0.62
C LYS A 98 -7.51 10.51 0.04
N SER A 99 -6.40 10.95 -0.52
CA SER A 99 -5.10 10.84 0.13
C SER A 99 -5.12 11.60 1.46
N PHE A 100 -4.33 11.16 2.44
CA PHE A 100 -4.16 11.89 3.70
C PHE A 100 -3.70 13.34 3.47
N ALA A 101 -2.92 13.59 2.41
CA ALA A 101 -2.56 14.94 1.98
C ALA A 101 -3.78 15.82 1.61
N CYS A 102 -4.84 15.23 1.04
CA CYS A 102 -6.07 15.95 0.72
C CYS A 102 -7.00 16.13 1.93
N GLU A 103 -7.02 15.20 2.89
CA GLU A 103 -7.76 15.38 4.15
C GLU A 103 -7.11 16.45 5.05
N LEU A 104 -5.79 16.62 4.97
CA LEU A 104 -4.98 17.58 5.72
C LEU A 104 -4.70 18.90 4.96
N SER A 105 -5.57 19.26 4.00
CA SER A 105 -5.39 20.37 3.05
C SER A 105 -5.18 21.77 3.66
N SER A 106 -5.13 21.92 4.99
CA SER A 106 -4.71 23.15 5.68
C SER A 106 -3.19 23.30 5.85
N GLY A 107 -2.36 22.33 5.43
CA GLY A 107 -0.91 22.38 5.64
C GLY A 107 -0.48 22.23 7.11
N GLN A 108 -1.43 21.92 7.99
CA GLN A 108 -1.21 21.71 9.40
C GLN A 108 -0.57 20.33 9.62
N LYS A 109 0.57 20.29 10.32
CA LYS A 109 1.16 19.02 10.77
C LYS A 109 0.19 18.37 11.74
N VAL A 110 -0.37 17.25 11.33
CA VAL A 110 -1.27 16.43 12.17
C VAL A 110 -0.46 15.30 12.75
N GLY A 111 -0.44 15.23 14.09
CA GLY A 111 0.22 14.17 14.84
C GLY A 111 -0.39 12.82 14.54
N ARG A 112 0.37 11.75 14.77
CA ARG A 112 -0.01 10.38 14.43
C ARG A 112 -1.25 9.91 15.18
N LEU A 113 -1.43 10.37 16.43
CA LEU A 113 -2.63 10.12 17.23
C LEU A 113 -3.88 10.76 16.62
N GLN A 114 -3.75 12.00 16.16
CA GLN A 114 -4.86 12.74 15.54
C GLN A 114 -5.20 12.15 14.16
N LEU A 115 -4.20 11.71 13.40
CA LEU A 115 -4.41 11.00 12.13
C LEU A 115 -5.17 9.68 12.34
N PHE A 116 -4.81 8.92 13.37
CA PHE A 116 -5.52 7.69 13.74
C PHE A 116 -6.98 7.96 14.10
N ASP A 117 -7.24 9.06 14.83
CA ASP A 117 -8.57 9.46 15.24
C ASP A 117 -9.48 9.78 14.03
N ILE A 118 -8.98 10.61 13.11
CA ILE A 118 -9.69 10.97 11.86
C ILE A 118 -9.95 9.73 11.01
N ALA A 119 -8.94 8.88 10.83
CA ALA A 119 -9.01 7.72 9.94
C ALA A 119 -9.96 6.62 10.44
N HIS A 120 -10.31 6.59 11.73
CA HIS A 120 -11.09 5.51 12.34
C HIS A 120 -12.41 5.97 12.96
N ARG A 121 -12.82 7.23 12.73
CA ARG A 121 -14.16 7.73 13.03
C ARG A 121 -15.08 7.65 11.82
N LYS A 122 -16.37 7.52 12.09
CA LYS A 122 -17.45 7.70 11.12
C LYS A 122 -17.75 9.19 10.94
N LYS A 123 -18.61 9.52 9.97
CA LYS A 123 -19.03 10.91 9.73
C LYS A 123 -19.79 11.55 10.91
N ASP A 124 -20.43 10.73 11.74
CA ASP A 124 -21.13 11.14 12.95
C ASP A 124 -20.17 11.35 14.15
N GLY A 125 -18.87 11.13 13.96
CA GLY A 125 -17.86 11.23 15.02
C GLY A 125 -17.73 9.98 15.89
N SER A 126 -18.57 8.96 15.73
CA SER A 126 -18.47 7.71 16.50
C SER A 126 -17.31 6.82 16.01
N PRO A 127 -16.71 6.00 16.89
CA PRO A 127 -15.69 5.05 16.47
C PRO A 127 -16.29 3.99 15.53
N MET A 128 -15.51 3.55 14.54
CA MET A 128 -15.98 2.60 13.53
C MET A 128 -16.41 1.25 14.12
N THR A 129 -15.74 0.81 15.18
CA THR A 129 -16.03 -0.41 15.94
C THR A 129 -15.76 -0.19 17.44
N SER A 130 -16.36 -0.99 18.31
CA SER A 130 -16.10 -0.92 19.77
C SER A 130 -14.62 -1.04 20.11
N LYS A 131 -13.92 -1.98 19.47
CA LYS A 131 -12.47 -2.20 19.64
C LYS A 131 -11.63 -0.98 19.28
N VAL A 132 -12.02 -0.24 18.25
CA VAL A 132 -11.38 1.04 17.90
C VAL A 132 -11.64 2.07 18.98
N GLY A 133 -12.85 2.11 19.55
CA GLY A 133 -13.18 2.95 20.70
C GLY A 133 -12.27 2.69 21.90
N GLU A 134 -12.10 1.43 22.30
CA GLU A 134 -11.19 1.03 23.39
C GLU A 134 -9.74 1.47 23.14
N ILE A 135 -9.28 1.38 21.88
CA ILE A 135 -7.93 1.82 21.50
C ILE A 135 -7.82 3.34 21.60
N MET A 136 -8.82 4.08 21.11
CA MET A 136 -8.84 5.54 21.21
C MET A 136 -8.80 6.02 22.66
N GLU A 137 -9.53 5.36 23.57
CA GLU A 137 -9.47 5.66 25.00
C GLU A 137 -8.07 5.42 25.57
N LYS A 138 -7.47 4.24 25.30
CA LYS A 138 -6.09 3.93 25.74
C LYS A 138 -5.05 4.94 25.22
N LEU A 139 -5.22 5.41 23.97
CA LEU A 139 -4.34 6.44 23.40
C LEU A 139 -4.52 7.78 24.13
N LYS A 140 -5.76 8.18 24.44
CA LYS A 140 -6.05 9.41 25.20
C LYS A 140 -5.48 9.34 26.62
N ASP A 141 -5.69 8.25 27.32
CA ASP A 141 -5.20 8.06 28.70
C ASP A 141 -3.67 8.16 28.76
N LYS A 142 -2.98 7.51 27.81
CA LYS A 142 -1.51 7.60 27.73
C LYS A 142 -1.04 9.00 27.35
N LYS A 143 -1.75 9.69 26.47
CA LYS A 143 -1.41 11.07 26.10
C LYS A 143 -1.45 11.99 27.31
N VAL A 144 -2.53 11.95 28.11
CA VAL A 144 -2.66 12.72 29.34
C VAL A 144 -1.52 12.37 30.33
N LYS A 145 -1.20 11.08 30.48
CA LYS A 145 -0.11 10.64 31.35
C LYS A 145 1.25 11.21 30.91
N TYR A 146 1.56 11.17 29.62
CA TYR A 146 2.83 11.69 29.11
C TYR A 146 2.88 13.23 29.14
N GLU A 147 1.78 13.92 28.84
CA GLU A 147 1.69 15.40 28.97
C GLU A 147 1.97 15.86 30.41
N ALA A 148 1.47 15.12 31.41
CA ALA A 148 1.76 15.40 32.82
C ALA A 148 3.25 15.23 33.19
N ILE A 149 3.95 14.27 32.54
CA ILE A 149 5.38 14.03 32.74
C ILE A 149 6.22 15.09 32.02
N THR A 150 5.86 15.43 30.78
CA THR A 150 6.57 16.43 29.96
C THR A 150 6.45 17.83 30.53
N SER A 151 5.39 18.14 31.28
CA SER A 151 5.27 19.37 32.07
C SER A 151 6.44 19.57 33.07
N ASN A 152 7.21 18.52 33.36
CA ASN A 152 8.33 18.52 34.32
C ASN A 152 9.72 18.53 33.64
N ASP A 153 9.80 18.29 32.32
CA ASP A 153 11.07 18.15 31.59
C ASP A 153 10.93 18.75 30.17
N SER A 154 11.45 19.97 29.98
CA SER A 154 11.12 20.86 28.85
C SER A 154 11.81 20.54 27.52
N SER A 155 12.46 19.37 27.41
CA SER A 155 13.31 19.02 26.26
C SER A 155 12.72 17.99 25.29
N VAL A 156 11.52 17.46 25.55
CA VAL A 156 10.98 16.30 24.82
C VAL A 156 10.17 16.71 23.58
N ASN A 157 10.50 16.15 22.42
CA ASN A 157 9.77 16.41 21.16
C ASN A 157 8.40 15.70 21.14
N LEU A 158 7.32 16.45 20.86
CA LEU A 158 5.95 15.93 20.81
C LEU A 158 5.74 14.80 19.79
N ASP A 159 6.39 14.86 18.62
CA ASP A 159 6.26 13.81 17.61
C ASP A 159 6.89 12.47 18.08
N ASP A 160 7.91 12.55 18.94
CA ASP A 160 8.56 11.38 19.53
C ASP A 160 7.68 10.73 20.60
N ILE A 161 6.98 11.56 21.40
CA ILE A 161 5.99 11.11 22.39
C ILE A 161 4.81 10.43 21.70
N ASP A 162 4.25 11.03 20.64
CA ASP A 162 3.14 10.44 19.88
C ASP A 162 3.52 9.07 19.29
N ASN A 163 4.71 8.96 18.69
CA ASN A 163 5.21 7.69 18.13
C ASN A 163 5.43 6.64 19.22
N ARG A 164 5.93 7.03 20.38
CA ARG A 164 6.11 6.14 21.54
C ARG A 164 4.77 5.63 22.06
N ILE A 165 3.79 6.52 22.29
CA ILE A 165 2.43 6.16 22.72
C ILE A 165 1.80 5.19 21.72
N PHE A 166 1.90 5.49 20.43
CA PHE A 166 1.33 4.67 19.36
C PHE A 166 1.96 3.27 19.35
N THR A 167 3.28 3.19 19.48
CA THR A 167 4.02 1.92 19.53
C THR A 167 3.66 1.09 20.76
N GLU A 168 3.44 1.71 21.92
CA GLU A 168 3.05 0.98 23.12
C GLU A 168 1.61 0.46 23.08
N VAL A 169 0.69 1.12 22.38
CA VAL A 169 -0.72 0.71 22.29
C VAL A 169 -0.98 -0.25 21.13
N LEU A 170 -0.39 0.02 19.96
CA LEU A 170 -0.64 -0.72 18.72
C LEU A 170 0.50 -1.66 18.32
N GLY A 171 1.65 -1.54 18.99
CA GLY A 171 2.88 -2.26 18.65
C GLY A 171 3.73 -1.53 17.63
N PRO A 172 4.97 -2.01 17.40
CA PRO A 172 5.86 -1.43 16.40
C PRO A 172 5.29 -1.58 14.99
N GLU A 173 5.51 -0.56 14.17
CA GLU A 173 5.08 -0.56 12.78
C GLU A 173 5.75 -1.68 12.00
N ARG A 174 4.95 -2.42 11.23
CA ARG A 174 5.43 -3.54 10.42
C ARG A 174 5.36 -3.15 8.95
N TYR A 175 6.48 -3.31 8.24
CA TYR A 175 6.54 -3.07 6.80
C TYR A 175 5.41 -3.81 6.06
N GLY A 176 4.66 -3.06 5.24
CA GLY A 176 3.61 -3.61 4.37
C GLY A 176 2.19 -3.68 4.95
N ARG A 177 1.90 -2.98 6.06
CA ARG A 177 0.52 -2.77 6.53
C ARG A 177 0.13 -1.29 6.41
N VAL A 178 -0.97 -1.03 5.70
CA VAL A 178 -1.76 0.21 5.74
C VAL A 178 -3.18 -0.18 6.16
#